data_AF-A0A1C6GTI5-F1
#
_entry.id   AF-A0A1C6GTI5-F1
#
_cell.length_a   1.000
_cell.length_b   1.000
_cell.length_c   1.000
_cell.angle_alpha   90.00
_cell.angle_beta   90.00
_cell.angle_gamma   90.00
#
_symmetry.space_group_name_H-M   'P 1'
#
loop_
_entity.id
_entity.type
_entity.pdbx_description
1 polymer ?
#
loop_
_entity_poly.entity_id
_entity_poly.type
_entity_poly.pdbx_seq_one_letter_code
_entity_poly.pdbx_strand_id
1 'polypeptide(L)'
;MLIDYEIKSQTDTTVSFVVDFAEGWVAAMQQRYCYNLDLANDKDITLADVLGEDWVGICNDAVNAKIAADESGLFFTPEQGGFTTVDDATSFYLNEDGSVTLVFPEYSIAAGAAGIVEIPVVA
;
A
#
# COMPACT_ATOMS: atom_id res chain seq x y z
N MET A 1 -14.82 13.96 -11.28
CA MET A 1 -13.65 13.09 -11.47
C MET A 1 -12.42 13.94 -11.30
N LEU A 2 -11.65 13.67 -10.25
CA LEU A 2 -10.36 14.28 -9.98
C LEU A 2 -9.31 13.18 -10.16
N ILE A 3 -8.27 13.47 -10.93
CA ILE A 3 -7.10 12.61 -11.06
C ILE A 3 -5.92 13.45 -10.60
N ASP A 4 -5.24 12.97 -9.57
CA ASP A 4 -4.06 13.60 -8.99
C ASP A 4 -2.92 12.58 -8.92
N TYR A 5 -1.69 13.07 -8.82
CA TYR A 5 -0.53 12.20 -8.66
C TYR A 5 0.45 12.82 -7.66
N GLU A 6 1.07 11.97 -6.86
CA GLU A 6 2.05 12.37 -5.86
C GLU A 6 3.31 11.53 -6.00
N ILE A 7 4.46 12.18 -6.16
CA ILE A 7 5.77 11.52 -6.16
C ILE A 7 6.15 11.30 -4.71
N LYS A 8 6.30 10.04 -4.31
CA LYS A 8 6.66 9.61 -2.96
C LYS A 8 8.16 9.52 -2.76
N SER A 9 8.88 9.08 -3.81
CA SER A 9 10.33 8.97 -3.81
C SER A 9 10.84 9.09 -5.24
N GLN A 10 11.94 9.83 -5.41
CA GLN A 10 12.60 9.96 -6.69
C GLN A 10 14.11 10.06 -6.49
N THR A 11 14.83 9.13 -7.10
CA THR A 11 16.29 9.12 -7.16
C THR A 11 16.73 9.16 -8.63
N ASP A 12 18.05 9.19 -8.88
CA ASP A 12 18.59 9.09 -10.25
C ASP A 12 18.24 7.76 -10.94
N THR A 13 17.96 6.69 -10.19
CA THR A 13 17.77 5.33 -10.73
C THR A 13 16.41 4.72 -10.41
N THR A 14 15.63 5.31 -9.50
CA THR A 14 14.33 4.77 -9.09
C THR A 14 13.30 5.88 -8.93
N VAL A 15 12.05 5.59 -9.22
CA VAL A 15 10.93 6.50 -8.98
C VAL A 15 9.73 5.74 -8.43
N SER A 16 9.15 6.27 -7.37
CA SER A 16 7.92 5.78 -6.74
C SER A 16 6.91 6.90 -6.65
N PHE A 17 5.74 6.69 -7.22
CA PHE A 17 4.65 7.66 -7.22
C PHE A 17 3.30 6.96 -7.09
N VAL A 18 2.33 7.68 -6.56
CA VAL A 18 0.96 7.23 -6.43
C VAL A 18 0.07 8.09 -7.33
N VAL A 19 -0.98 7.47 -7.87
CA VAL A 19 -2.00 8.13 -8.68
C VAL A 19 -3.32 7.96 -7.96
N ASP A 20 -3.91 9.08 -7.55
CA ASP A 20 -5.18 9.14 -6.86
C ASP A 20 -6.30 9.46 -7.84
N PHE A 21 -7.32 8.63 -7.80
CA PHE A 21 -8.53 8.78 -8.58
C PHE A 21 -9.71 8.95 -7.63
N ALA A 22 -10.41 10.08 -7.74
CA ALA A 22 -11.57 10.38 -6.92
C ALA A 22 -12.80 10.69 -7.79
N GLU A 23 -13.88 9.93 -7.56
CA GLU A 23 -15.21 10.20 -8.10
C GLU A 23 -16.17 10.57 -6.99
N GLY A 24 -16.77 11.76 -7.10
CA GLY A 24 -17.75 12.28 -6.16
C GLY A 24 -19.04 12.60 -6.88
N TRP A 25 -19.97 11.64 -6.96
CA TRP A 25 -21.34 11.93 -7.40
C TRP A 25 -22.41 11.44 -6.41
N VAL A 26 -22.20 10.31 -5.70
CA VAL A 26 -23.14 9.80 -4.67
C VAL A 26 -22.42 9.21 -3.45
N ALA A 27 -21.40 8.39 -3.65
CA ALA A 27 -20.42 8.01 -2.64
C ALA A 27 -19.05 8.56 -3.09
N ALA A 28 -18.26 9.10 -2.18
CA ALA A 28 -16.88 9.43 -2.49
C ALA A 28 -16.13 8.12 -2.65
N MET A 29 -15.78 7.75 -3.89
CA MET A 29 -14.95 6.59 -4.17
C MET A 29 -13.55 7.09 -4.48
N GLN A 30 -12.58 6.61 -3.71
CA GLN A 30 -11.17 6.92 -3.89
C GLN A 30 -10.42 5.64 -4.24
N GLN A 31 -9.68 5.67 -5.35
CA GLN A 31 -8.76 4.61 -5.75
C GLN A 31 -7.36 5.19 -5.81
N ARG A 32 -6.39 4.48 -5.23
CA ARG A 32 -4.98 4.83 -5.29
C ARG A 32 -4.22 3.71 -5.98
N TYR A 33 -3.53 4.06 -7.05
CA TYR A 33 -2.62 3.16 -7.76
C TYR A 33 -1.19 3.53 -7.40
N CYS A 34 -0.38 2.54 -7.06
CA CYS A 34 1.02 2.75 -6.71
C CYS A 34 1.91 2.21 -7.81
N TYR A 35 2.90 3.01 -8.23
CA TYR A 35 3.86 2.65 -9.26
C TYR A 35 5.28 2.80 -8.71
N ASN A 36 6.08 1.75 -8.84
CA ASN A 36 7.49 1.73 -8.43
C ASN A 36 8.33 1.24 -9.59
N LEU A 37 9.13 2.13 -10.16
CA LEU A 37 9.88 1.87 -11.38
C LEU A 37 11.38 1.99 -11.09
N ASP A 38 12.12 0.98 -11.51
CA ASP A 38 13.58 0.98 -11.58
C ASP A 38 13.98 1.44 -12.98
N LEU A 39 14.47 2.68 -13.08
CA LEU A 39 14.89 3.32 -14.33
C LEU A 39 16.21 2.77 -14.85
N ALA A 40 17.05 2.18 -13.99
CA ALA A 40 18.32 1.61 -14.39
C ALA A 40 18.16 0.24 -15.08
N ASN A 41 17.18 -0.55 -14.62
CA ASN A 41 16.92 -1.89 -15.12
C ASN A 41 15.66 -2.00 -16.00
N ASP A 42 14.93 -0.90 -16.21
CA ASP A 42 13.66 -0.83 -16.98
C ASP A 42 12.66 -1.89 -16.51
N LYS A 43 12.51 -2.01 -15.18
CA LYS A 43 11.66 -3.02 -14.53
C LYS A 43 10.81 -2.38 -13.43
N ASP A 44 9.69 -3.01 -13.11
CA ASP A 44 8.95 -2.69 -11.89
C ASP A 44 9.72 -3.18 -10.65
N ILE A 45 9.78 -2.35 -9.61
CA ILE A 45 10.30 -2.74 -8.31
C ILE A 45 9.24 -3.61 -7.64
N THR A 46 9.67 -4.72 -7.04
CA THR A 46 8.80 -5.63 -6.28
C THR A 46 9.14 -5.55 -4.79
N LEU A 47 8.21 -5.98 -3.92
CA LEU A 47 8.47 -6.07 -2.48
C LEU A 47 9.67 -6.97 -2.18
N ALA A 48 9.86 -8.03 -2.96
CA ALA A 48 10.99 -8.95 -2.82
C ALA A 48 12.35 -8.28 -3.14
N ASP A 49 12.39 -7.33 -4.06
CA ASP A 49 13.61 -6.58 -4.41
C ASP A 49 14.06 -5.66 -3.27
N VAL A 50 13.08 -5.11 -2.53
CA VAL A 50 13.33 -4.12 -1.47
C VAL A 50 13.49 -4.78 -0.09
N LEU A 51 12.63 -5.74 0.24
CA LEU A 51 12.58 -6.40 1.55
C LEU A 51 13.28 -7.78 1.57
N GLY A 52 13.70 -8.30 0.42
CA GLY A 52 14.36 -9.61 0.30
C GLY A 52 13.39 -10.80 0.27
N GLU A 53 13.89 -12.03 0.46
CA GLU A 53 13.08 -13.26 0.36
C GLU A 53 11.96 -13.37 1.41
N ASP A 54 12.13 -12.76 2.58
CA ASP A 54 11.16 -12.81 3.69
C ASP A 54 10.11 -11.68 3.64
N TRP A 55 10.01 -10.96 2.53
CA TRP A 55 9.11 -9.82 2.39
C TRP A 55 7.66 -10.11 2.81
N VAL A 56 7.16 -11.33 2.55
CA VAL A 56 5.80 -11.74 2.96
C VAL A 56 5.65 -11.76 4.47
N GLY A 57 6.64 -12.32 5.19
CA GLY A 57 6.64 -12.39 6.65
C GLY A 57 6.67 -11.00 7.25
N ILE A 58 7.64 -10.19 6.84
CA ILE A 58 7.82 -8.80 7.31
C ILE A 58 6.56 -7.97 7.09
N CYS A 59 5.96 -8.04 5.90
CA CYS A 59 4.72 -7.33 5.60
C CYS A 59 3.54 -7.84 6.45
N ASN A 60 3.39 -9.15 6.59
CA ASN A 60 2.32 -9.73 7.40
C ASN A 60 2.46 -9.31 8.87
N ASP A 61 3.67 -9.31 9.42
CA ASP A 61 3.94 -8.82 10.78
C ASP A 61 3.58 -7.33 10.93
N ALA A 62 3.98 -6.48 9.98
CA ALA A 62 3.64 -5.05 10.00
C ALA A 62 2.12 -4.80 9.98
N VAL A 63 1.39 -5.53 9.11
CA VAL A 63 -0.07 -5.41 9.00
C VAL A 63 -0.75 -5.94 10.26
N ASN A 64 -0.34 -7.09 10.78
CA ASN A 64 -0.90 -7.65 12.02
C ASN A 64 -0.62 -6.74 13.22
N ALA A 65 0.56 -6.15 13.32
CA ALA A 65 0.90 -5.17 14.35
C ALA A 65 0.01 -3.93 14.26
N LYS A 66 -0.26 -3.43 13.04
CA LYS A 66 -1.17 -2.30 12.82
C LYS A 66 -2.60 -2.64 13.24
N ILE A 67 -3.11 -3.81 12.84
CA ILE A 67 -4.46 -4.28 13.20
C ILE A 67 -4.58 -4.47 14.73
N ALA A 68 -3.56 -5.04 15.37
CA ALA A 68 -3.54 -5.26 16.82
C ALA A 68 -3.46 -3.94 17.61
N ALA A 69 -2.81 -2.92 17.07
CA ALA A 69 -2.74 -1.58 17.65
C ALA A 69 -3.99 -0.73 17.36
N ASP A 70 -4.83 -1.14 16.41
CA ASP A 70 -6.01 -0.41 16.02
C ASP A 70 -7.19 -0.72 16.96
N GLU A 71 -7.61 0.29 17.73
CA GLU A 71 -8.75 0.20 18.64
C GLU A 71 -10.08 0.59 17.97
N SER A 72 -10.07 0.97 16.69
CA SER A 72 -11.27 1.45 16.00
C SER A 72 -12.24 0.32 15.64
N GLY A 73 -11.74 -0.92 15.56
CA GLY A 73 -12.52 -2.09 15.17
C GLY A 73 -13.01 -2.04 13.72
N LEU A 74 -12.40 -1.20 12.88
CA LEU A 74 -12.77 -1.04 11.47
C LEU A 74 -12.16 -2.13 10.57
N PHE A 75 -11.08 -2.79 11.02
CA PHE A 75 -10.44 -3.87 10.31
C PHE A 75 -11.29 -5.15 10.34
N PHE A 76 -11.43 -5.81 9.20
CA PHE A 76 -12.13 -7.07 9.10
C PHE A 76 -11.25 -8.22 9.57
N THR A 77 -11.84 -9.21 10.23
CA THR A 77 -11.12 -10.46 10.50
C THR A 77 -10.96 -11.25 9.20
N PRO A 78 -9.99 -12.18 9.12
CA PRO A 78 -9.82 -13.05 7.95
C PRO A 78 -11.13 -13.79 7.57
N GLU A 79 -11.93 -14.17 8.55
CA GLU A 79 -13.22 -14.85 8.36
C GLU A 79 -14.31 -13.94 7.73
N GLN A 80 -14.16 -12.62 7.87
CA GLN A 80 -15.06 -11.61 7.30
C GLN A 80 -14.59 -11.11 5.92
N GLY A 81 -13.52 -11.71 5.37
CA GLY A 81 -12.87 -11.25 4.14
C GLY A 81 -11.82 -10.16 4.37
N GLY A 82 -11.31 -10.03 5.60
CA GLY A 82 -10.22 -9.13 5.94
C GLY A 82 -8.85 -9.62 5.48
N PHE A 83 -7.82 -8.92 5.93
CA PHE A 83 -6.44 -9.22 5.55
C PHE A 83 -6.04 -10.66 5.91
N THR A 84 -5.54 -11.42 4.94
CA THR A 84 -5.06 -12.78 5.12
C THR A 84 -3.54 -12.85 4.99
N THR A 85 -3.01 -12.36 3.88
CA THR A 85 -1.58 -12.26 3.58
C THR A 85 -1.36 -11.21 2.51
N VAL A 86 -0.14 -10.66 2.43
CA VAL A 86 0.31 -9.98 1.22
C VAL A 86 0.66 -10.99 0.12
N ASP A 87 0.59 -10.51 -1.12
CA ASP A 87 0.94 -11.22 -2.35
C ASP A 87 1.60 -10.25 -3.37
N ASP A 88 2.02 -10.76 -4.53
CA ASP A 88 2.64 -9.94 -5.58
C ASP A 88 1.72 -8.85 -6.16
N ALA A 89 0.41 -8.94 -5.92
CA ALA A 89 -0.57 -7.94 -6.34
C ALA A 89 -0.80 -6.85 -5.28
N THR A 90 -0.15 -6.96 -4.12
CA THR A 90 -0.26 -5.99 -3.05
C THR A 90 0.37 -4.66 -3.49
N SER A 91 -0.42 -3.59 -3.45
CA SER A 91 0.05 -2.25 -3.82
C SER A 91 0.95 -1.69 -2.72
N PHE A 92 2.05 -1.06 -3.11
CA PHE A 92 3.00 -0.44 -2.19
C PHE A 92 3.70 0.74 -2.86
N TYR A 93 4.32 1.62 -2.08
CA TYR A 93 5.25 2.63 -2.59
C TYR A 93 6.51 2.72 -1.73
N LEU A 94 7.59 3.24 -2.31
CA LEU A 94 8.81 3.60 -1.60
C LEU A 94 8.76 5.04 -1.12
N ASN A 95 9.18 5.25 0.12
CA ASN A 95 9.44 6.57 0.68
C ASN A 95 10.83 7.08 0.30
N GLU A 96 11.08 8.38 0.48
CA GLU A 96 12.41 8.98 0.24
C GLU A 96 13.53 8.33 1.07
N ASP A 97 13.22 7.81 2.26
CA ASP A 97 14.19 7.11 3.11
C ASP A 97 14.46 5.65 2.67
N GLY A 98 13.74 5.15 1.66
CA GLY A 98 13.84 3.77 1.18
C GLY A 98 12.94 2.77 1.91
N SER A 99 12.19 3.18 2.94
CA SER A 99 11.16 2.34 3.54
C SER A 99 9.99 2.08 2.58
N VAL A 100 9.35 0.93 2.78
CA VAL A 100 8.19 0.50 2.02
C VAL A 100 6.92 0.87 2.79
N THR A 101 5.92 1.38 2.10
CA THR A 101 4.56 1.52 2.65
C THR A 101 3.57 0.75 1.81
N LEU A 102 2.86 -0.18 2.44
CA LEU A 102 1.78 -0.94 1.81
C LEU A 102 0.53 -0.08 1.73
N VAL A 103 -0.22 -0.19 0.63
CA VAL A 103 -1.44 0.56 0.38
C VAL A 103 -2.57 -0.41 0.12
N PHE A 104 -3.59 -0.36 0.97
CA PHE A 104 -4.79 -1.16 0.84
C PHE A 104 -5.97 -0.25 0.44
N PRO A 105 -6.66 -0.56 -0.67
CA PRO A 105 -7.85 0.18 -1.08
C PRO A 105 -8.93 0.19 0.00
N GLU A 106 -9.80 1.21 -0.04
CA GLU A 106 -11.02 1.23 0.76
C GLU A 106 -11.83 -0.08 0.55
N TYR A 107 -12.46 -0.59 1.61
CA TYR A 107 -13.19 -1.86 1.64
C TYR A 107 -12.34 -3.12 1.44
N SER A 108 -11.02 -3.01 1.24
CA SER A 108 -10.17 -4.18 1.00
C SER A 108 -9.90 -4.98 2.28
N ILE A 109 -9.45 -4.31 3.34
CA ILE A 109 -9.11 -4.95 4.63
C ILE A 109 -9.85 -4.35 5.83
N ALA A 110 -10.55 -3.23 5.61
CA ALA A 110 -11.27 -2.48 6.63
C ALA A 110 -12.53 -1.87 6.04
N ALA A 111 -13.47 -1.48 6.91
CA ALA A 111 -14.66 -0.74 6.51
C ALA A 111 -14.28 0.58 5.80
N GLY A 112 -15.07 1.04 4.83
CA GLY A 112 -14.79 2.29 4.10
C GLY A 112 -14.66 3.55 4.98
N ALA A 113 -15.15 3.51 6.22
CA ALA A 113 -14.88 4.57 7.19
C ALA A 113 -13.38 4.72 7.54
N ALA A 114 -12.58 3.66 7.37
CA ALA A 114 -11.12 3.70 7.50
C ALA A 114 -10.44 4.34 6.27
N GLY A 115 -11.14 4.46 5.14
CA GLY A 115 -10.59 4.95 3.88
C GLY A 115 -9.51 4.02 3.33
N ILE A 116 -8.54 4.61 2.62
CA ILE A 116 -7.34 3.92 2.14
C ILE A 116 -6.41 3.71 3.33
N VAL A 117 -6.01 2.46 3.57
CA VAL A 117 -5.13 2.13 4.69
C VAL A 117 -3.68 2.05 4.19
N GLU A 118 -2.83 2.90 4.75
CA GLU A 118 -1.40 2.92 4.48
C GLU A 118 -0.63 2.36 5.68
N ILE A 119 0.17 1.32 5.46
CA ILE A 119 0.90 0.60 6.51
C ILE A 119 2.40 0.64 6.21
N PRO A 120 3.19 1.42 6.96
CA PRO A 120 4.63 1.43 6.80
C PRO A 120 5.21 0.09 7.27
N VAL A 121 6.12 -0.45 6.47
CA VAL A 121 6.88 -1.66 6.80
C VAL A 121 8.22 -1.22 7.35
N VAL A 122 8.48 -1.58 8.61
CA VAL A 122 9.77 -1.33 9.27
C VAL A 122 10.54 -2.63 9.23
N ALA A 123 11.58 -2.69 8.40
CA ALA A 123 12.51 -3.81 8.34
C ALA A 123 13.55 -3.74 9.48
#